data_AF-A0A426QG34-F1
#
_entry.id   AF-A0A426QG34-F1
#
_cell.length_a   1.000
_cell.length_b   1.000
_cell.length_c   1.000
_cell.angle_alpha   90.00
_cell.angle_beta   90.00
_cell.angle_gamma   90.00
#
_symmetry.space_group_name_H-M   'P 1'
#
loop_
_entity.id
_entity.type
_entity.pdbx_description
1 polymer ?
#
loop_
_entity_poly.entity_id
_entity_poly.type
_entity_poly.pdbx_seq_one_letter_code
_entity_poly.pdbx_strand_id
1 'polypeptide(L)'
;MSDIHFSWLLVLVAFLAANLPWLTERRFFLLPAGEQGKPAWFCLLEWLVLYFVAGGIALGLEQKSTGGIHAQDWEFYVVTLCLFMVFALPGFIYRYDLKAHLEKARRRRR
;
A
#
# COMPACT_ATOMS: atom_id res chain seq x y z
N MET A 1 -21.33 13.70 -11.27
CA MET A 1 -20.64 14.63 -10.33
C MET A 1 -20.20 13.89 -9.06
N SER A 2 -20.97 12.90 -8.58
CA SER A 2 -20.61 11.97 -7.50
C SER A 2 -19.38 11.10 -7.79
N ASP A 3 -19.10 10.81 -9.06
CA ASP A 3 -18.14 9.78 -9.50
C ASP A 3 -16.67 10.17 -9.23
N ILE A 4 -16.36 11.46 -9.32
CA ILE A 4 -15.03 12.00 -9.02
C ILE A 4 -14.66 11.79 -7.55
N HIS A 5 -15.64 11.92 -6.63
CA HIS A 5 -15.38 11.75 -5.20
C HIS A 5 -15.04 10.31 -4.84
N PHE A 6 -15.69 9.33 -5.48
CA PHE A 6 -15.39 7.91 -5.28
C PHE A 6 -14.00 7.54 -5.83
N SER A 7 -13.63 8.06 -7.00
CA SER A 7 -12.30 7.81 -7.59
C SER A 7 -11.17 8.38 -6.73
N TRP A 8 -11.31 9.61 -6.22
CA TRP A 8 -10.32 10.20 -5.31
C TRP A 8 -10.20 9.43 -3.99
N LEU A 9 -11.33 8.94 -3.45
CA LEU A 9 -11.33 8.10 -2.25
C LEU A 9 -10.58 6.79 -2.51
N LEU A 10 -10.79 6.14 -3.65
CA LEU A 10 -10.05 4.93 -4.04
C LEU A 10 -8.55 5.18 -4.14
N VAL A 11 -8.14 6.30 -4.75
CA VAL A 11 -6.72 6.69 -4.82
C VAL A 11 -6.14 6.90 -3.42
N LEU A 12 -6.88 7.57 -2.53
CA LEU A 12 -6.44 7.82 -1.16
C LEU A 12 -6.33 6.51 -0.35
N VAL A 13 -7.31 5.60 -0.49
CA VAL A 13 -7.28 4.27 0.11
C VAL A 13 -6.11 3.45 -0.44
N ALA A 14 -5.88 3.46 -1.75
CA ALA A 14 -4.76 2.77 -2.38
C ALA A 14 -3.41 3.33 -1.89
N PHE A 15 -3.29 4.64 -1.74
CA PHE A 15 -2.10 5.27 -1.18
C PHE A 15 -1.82 4.82 0.26
N LEU A 16 -2.85 4.83 1.12
CA LEU A 16 -2.72 4.35 2.50
C LEU A 16 -2.40 2.85 2.55
N ALA A 17 -3.09 2.04 1.75
CA ALA A 17 -2.87 0.60 1.63
C ALA A 17 -1.45 0.26 1.16
N ALA A 18 -0.91 0.98 0.18
CA ALA A 18 0.45 0.78 -0.31
C ALA A 18 1.51 1.01 0.77
N ASN A 19 1.25 1.94 1.69
CA ASN A 19 2.18 2.34 2.75
C ASN A 19 2.05 1.48 4.03
N LEU A 20 0.88 0.90 4.27
CA LEU A 20 0.57 0.15 5.49
C LEU A 20 1.56 -0.98 5.84
N PRO A 21 1.98 -1.85 4.90
CA PRO A 21 2.96 -2.92 5.15
C PRO A 21 4.31 -2.42 5.65
N TRP A 22 4.67 -1.20 5.25
CA TRP A 22 5.96 -0.58 5.53
C TRP A 22 5.95 0.25 6.80
N LEU A 23 4.84 0.92 7.14
CA LEU A 23 4.73 1.65 8.41
C LEU A 23 4.46 0.75 9.61
N THR A 24 3.87 -0.42 9.40
CA THR A 24 3.42 -1.29 10.48
C THR A 24 4.43 -2.40 10.78
N GLU A 25 4.92 -2.47 12.02
CA GLU A 25 5.74 -3.58 12.51
C GLU A 25 4.94 -4.85 12.81
N ARG A 26 3.61 -4.77 12.82
CA ARG A 26 2.72 -5.92 12.97
C ARG A 26 2.63 -6.69 11.64
N ARG A 27 2.67 -8.02 11.72
CA ARG A 27 2.39 -8.93 10.61
C ARG A 27 0.87 -8.99 10.44
N PHE A 28 0.39 -8.67 9.25
CA PHE A 28 -1.01 -8.78 8.82
C PHE A 28 -2.00 -8.08 9.76
N PHE A 29 -1.62 -6.91 10.30
CA PHE A 29 -2.39 -6.15 11.30
C PHE A 29 -2.70 -6.86 12.64
N LEU A 30 -2.53 -8.18 12.73
CA LEU A 30 -3.04 -9.02 13.82
C LEU A 30 -1.94 -9.68 14.66
N LEU A 31 -0.76 -9.94 14.10
CA LEU A 31 0.30 -10.67 14.79
C LEU A 31 1.48 -9.76 15.14
N PRO A 32 1.94 -9.73 16.41
CA PRO A 32 3.19 -9.06 16.75
C PRO A 32 4.33 -9.73 15.97
N ALA A 33 5.14 -8.93 15.28
CA ALA A 33 6.39 -9.46 14.73
C ALA A 33 7.26 -9.89 15.92
N GLY A 34 7.57 -11.19 15.99
CA GLY A 34 8.50 -11.72 17.00
C GLY A 34 9.87 -11.04 16.92
N GLU A 35 10.69 -11.27 17.94
CA GLU A 35 11.98 -10.60 18.22
C GLU A 35 12.99 -10.57 17.05
N GLN A 36 12.80 -11.41 16.02
CA GLN A 36 13.66 -11.50 14.83
C GLN A 36 13.33 -10.47 13.73
N GLY A 37 12.33 -9.60 13.94
CA GLY A 37 11.93 -8.60 12.97
C GLY A 37 11.08 -9.13 11.82
N LYS A 38 10.54 -8.21 11.00
CA LYS A 38 9.68 -8.51 9.85
C LYS A 38 10.54 -8.55 8.57
N PRO A 39 10.75 -9.72 7.95
CA PRO A 39 11.58 -9.83 6.75
C PRO A 39 11.00 -9.00 5.60
N ALA A 40 11.87 -8.38 4.81
CA ALA A 40 11.50 -7.52 3.69
C ALA A 40 10.57 -8.23 2.68
N TRP A 41 10.82 -9.51 2.42
CA TRP A 41 9.98 -10.34 1.55
C TRP A 41 8.53 -10.46 2.03
N PHE A 42 8.30 -10.50 3.35
CA PHE A 42 6.95 -10.58 3.90
C PHE A 42 6.19 -9.25 3.73
N CYS A 43 6.87 -8.10 3.81
CA CYS A 43 6.29 -6.81 3.45
C CYS A 43 5.91 -6.75 1.96
N LEU A 44 6.74 -7.31 1.07
CA LEU A 44 6.43 -7.38 -0.35
C LEU A 44 5.19 -8.25 -0.62
N LEU A 45 5.08 -9.39 0.08
CA LEU A 45 3.92 -10.27 -0.04
C LEU A 45 2.63 -9.60 0.47
N GLU A 46 2.66 -8.95 1.64
CA GLU A 46 1.52 -8.17 2.14
C GLU A 46 1.14 -7.02 1.20
N TRP A 47 2.13 -6.30 0.68
CA TRP A 47 1.93 -5.22 -0.27
C TRP A 47 1.25 -5.74 -1.55
N LEU A 48 1.71 -6.87 -2.08
CA LEU A 48 1.11 -7.50 -3.26
C LEU A 48 -0.33 -7.95 -2.99
N VAL A 49 -0.61 -8.53 -1.81
CA VAL A 49 -1.97 -8.88 -1.40
C VAL A 49 -2.86 -7.64 -1.32
N LEU A 50 -2.38 -6.54 -0.74
CA LEU A 50 -3.12 -5.29 -0.65
C LEU A 50 -3.37 -4.65 -2.02
N TYR A 51 -2.46 -4.79 -2.97
CA TYR A 51 -2.69 -4.40 -4.36
C TYR A 51 -3.89 -5.14 -4.95
N PHE A 52 -3.94 -6.47 -4.83
CA PHE A 52 -5.07 -7.26 -5.33
C PHE A 52 -6.38 -6.94 -4.61
N VAL A 53 -6.35 -6.70 -3.30
CA VAL A 53 -7.53 -6.29 -2.53
C VAL A 53 -8.04 -4.92 -2.97
N ALA A 54 -7.15 -3.92 -3.11
CA ALA A 54 -7.52 -2.58 -3.55
C ALA A 54 -8.05 -2.59 -5.00
N GLY A 55 -7.38 -3.33 -5.89
CA GLY A 55 -7.83 -3.54 -7.27
C GLY A 55 -9.19 -4.24 -7.34
N GLY A 56 -9.41 -5.28 -6.54
CA GLY A 56 -10.70 -5.97 -6.46
C GLY A 56 -11.83 -5.08 -5.95
N ILE A 57 -11.55 -4.21 -4.97
CA ILE A 57 -12.52 -3.21 -4.48
C ILE A 57 -12.84 -2.19 -5.58
N ALA A 58 -11.83 -1.70 -6.31
CA ALA A 58 -12.02 -0.77 -7.41
C ALA A 58 -12.89 -1.37 -8.53
N LEU A 59 -12.60 -2.60 -8.96
CA LEU A 59 -13.38 -3.32 -9.97
C LEU A 59 -14.83 -3.59 -9.51
N GLY A 60 -15.02 -3.94 -8.23
CA GLY A 60 -16.35 -4.16 -7.65
C GLY A 60 -17.18 -2.88 -7.54
N LEU A 61 -16.53 -1.73 -7.30
CA LEU A 61 -17.18 -0.42 -7.33
C LEU A 61 -17.55 0.00 -8.75
N GLU A 62 -16.67 -0.25 -9.72
CA GLU A 62 -16.91 0.03 -11.14
C GLU A 62 -18.11 -0.79 -11.68
N GLN A 63 -18.19 -2.08 -11.32
CA GLN A 63 -19.34 -2.94 -11.62
C GLN A 63 -20.66 -2.37 -11.09
N LYS A 64 -20.67 -1.88 -9.84
CA LYS A 64 -21.89 -1.37 -9.20
C LYS A 64 -22.34 -0.03 -9.74
N SER A 65 -21.41 0.85 -10.14
CA SER A 65 -21.72 2.21 -10.57
C SER A 65 -22.05 2.33 -12.07
N THR A 66 -21.41 1.53 -12.92
CA THR A 66 -21.49 1.70 -14.39
C THR A 66 -22.31 0.60 -15.10
N GLY A 67 -22.66 -0.49 -14.40
CA GLY A 67 -23.56 -1.53 -14.93
C GLY A 67 -22.94 -2.49 -15.95
N GLY A 68 -21.63 -2.40 -16.20
CA GLY A 68 -20.88 -3.32 -17.05
C GLY A 68 -19.38 -3.31 -16.71
N ILE A 69 -18.73 -4.47 -16.80
CA ILE A 69 -17.27 -4.57 -16.70
C ILE A 69 -16.72 -4.20 -18.07
N HIS A 70 -16.08 -3.04 -18.18
CA HIS A 70 -15.24 -2.78 -19.34
C HIS A 70 -14.04 -3.72 -19.28
N ALA A 71 -13.78 -4.46 -20.36
CA ALA A 71 -12.58 -5.28 -20.45
C ALA A 71 -11.37 -4.34 -20.43
N GLN A 72 -10.71 -4.23 -19.28
CA GLN A 72 -9.42 -3.55 -19.15
C GLN A 72 -8.33 -4.48 -19.65
N ASP A 73 -7.48 -3.96 -20.54
CA ASP A 73 -6.33 -4.69 -21.05
C ASP A 73 -5.25 -4.88 -19.95
N TRP A 74 -4.29 -5.76 -20.23
CA TRP A 74 -3.21 -6.09 -19.30
C TRP A 74 -2.37 -4.86 -18.89
N GLU A 75 -2.28 -3.85 -19.78
CA GLU A 75 -1.57 -2.59 -19.54
C GLU A 75 -2.13 -1.84 -18.34
N PHE A 76 -3.46 -1.87 -18.14
CA PHE A 76 -4.09 -1.21 -17.01
C PHE A 76 -3.58 -1.77 -15.67
N TYR A 77 -3.47 -3.10 -15.58
CA TYR A 77 -2.97 -3.77 -14.38
C TYR A 77 -1.49 -3.45 -14.15
N VAL A 78 -0.68 -3.40 -15.21
CA VAL A 78 0.74 -3.07 -15.08
C VAL A 78 0.94 -1.61 -14.64
N VAL A 79 0.21 -0.66 -15.23
CA VAL A 79 0.31 0.76 -14.87
C VAL A 79 -0.17 0.99 -13.43
N THR A 80 -1.27 0.37 -13.01
CA THR A 80 -1.76 0.48 -11.64
C THR A 80 -0.81 -0.17 -10.62
N LEU A 81 -0.17 -1.29 -10.99
CA LEU A 81 0.86 -1.92 -10.16
C LEU A 81 2.08 -1.00 -9.99
N CYS A 82 2.55 -0.38 -11.08
CA CYS A 82 3.63 0.61 -11.05
C CYS A 82 3.26 1.81 -10.18
N LEU A 83 2.03 2.33 -10.30
CA LEU A 83 1.54 3.42 -9.45
C LEU A 83 1.50 3.02 -7.97
N PHE A 84 1.00 1.83 -7.66
CA PHE A 84 0.96 1.29 -6.30
C PHE A 84 2.36 1.11 -5.71
N MET A 85 3.35 0.79 -6.56
CA MET A 85 4.76 0.69 -6.16
C MET A 85 5.35 2.05 -5.84
N VAL A 86 5.07 3.08 -6.64
CA VAL A 86 5.47 4.47 -6.36
C VAL A 86 4.83 4.97 -5.05
N PHE A 87 3.56 4.64 -4.81
CA PHE A 87 2.88 5.01 -3.57
C PHE A 87 3.51 4.38 -2.32
N ALA A 88 4.17 3.23 -2.44
CA ALA A 88 4.85 2.58 -1.32
C ALA A 88 6.20 3.22 -0.94
N LEU A 89 6.76 4.08 -1.79
CA LEU A 89 8.06 4.73 -1.56
C LEU A 89 8.17 5.48 -0.21
N PRO A 90 7.23 6.35 0.19
CA PRO A 90 7.34 7.06 1.47
C PRO A 90 7.43 6.11 2.67
N GLY A 91 6.60 5.06 2.72
CA GLY A 91 6.68 4.02 3.75
C GLY A 91 7.99 3.24 3.71
N PHE A 92 8.48 2.90 2.51
CA PHE A 92 9.75 2.21 2.33
C PHE A 92 10.94 3.02 2.86
N ILE A 93 11.05 4.30 2.45
CA ILE A 93 12.11 5.21 2.87
C ILE A 93 12.08 5.40 4.40
N TYR A 94 10.87 5.57 4.96
CA TYR A 94 10.70 5.72 6.40
C TYR A 94 11.31 4.54 7.18
N ARG A 95 11.03 3.30 6.75
CA ARG A 95 11.46 2.10 7.46
C ARG A 95 12.96 1.83 7.35
N TYR A 96 13.55 2.02 6.16
CA TYR A 96 14.94 1.64 5.93
C TYR A 96 15.95 2.76 6.21
N ASP A 97 15.60 4.01 5.94
CA ASP A 97 16.55 5.13 6.05
C ASP A 97 16.22 6.04 7.23
N LEU A 98 14.99 6.58 7.26
CA LEU A 98 14.66 7.63 8.22
C LEU A 98 14.63 7.15 9.67
N LYS A 99 14.09 5.94 9.93
CA LYS A 99 14.04 5.38 11.28
C LYS A 99 15.43 5.21 11.88
N ALA A 100 16.38 4.68 11.10
CA ALA A 100 17.76 4.50 11.54
C ALA A 100 18.46 5.85 11.82
N HIS A 101 18.22 6.85 10.96
CA HIS A 101 18.77 8.20 11.15
C HIS A 101 18.18 8.92 12.37
N LEU A 102 16.87 8.82 12.59
CA LEU A 102 16.21 9.42 13.76
C LEU A 102 16.68 8.78 15.08
N GLU A 103 16.85 7.45 15.12
CA GLU A 103 17.36 6.76 16.30
C GLU A 103 18.81 7.16 16.62
N LYS A 104 19.67 7.27 15.59
CA LYS A 104 21.04 7.77 15.74
C LYS A 104 21.07 9.22 16.27
N ALA A 105 20.23 10.10 15.72
CA ALA A 105 20.13 11.49 16.16
C ALA A 105 19.65 11.61 17.60
N ARG A 106 18.67 10.79 18.01
CA ARG A 106 18.16 10.76 19.39
C ARG A 106 19.22 10.29 20.38
N ARG A 107 20.06 9.30 20.04
CA ARG A 107 21.16 8.84 20.90
C ARG A 107 22.24 9.89 21.12
N ARG A 108 22.51 10.78 20.17
CA ARG A 108 23.50 11.87 20.32
C ARG A 108 23.04 13.02 21.22
N ARG A 109 21.74 13.16 21.46
CA ARG A 109 21.16 14.21 22.32
C ARG A 109 20.97 13.80 23.79
N ARG A 110 21.12 12.51 24.11
CA ARG A 110 21.17 12.00 25.48
C ARG A 110 22.61 11.86 25.92
#